data_AF-A0AAV7U8A7-F1
#
_entry.id   AF-A0AAV7U8A7-F1
#
_cell.length_a   1.000
_cell.length_b   1.000
_cell.length_c   1.000
_cell.angle_alpha   90.00
_cell.angle_beta   90.00
_cell.angle_gamma   90.00
#
_symmetry.space_group_name_H-M   'P 1'
#
loop_
_entity.id
_entity.type
_entity.pdbx_description
1 polymer ?
#
loop_
_entity_poly.entity_id
_entity_poly.type
_entity_poly.pdbx_seq_one_letter_code
_entity_poly.pdbx_strand_id
1 'polypeptide(L)'
;MEIVDPAGKRLYGQSDINASFTEYYSSLYASPMVTLDPEQLRCLEGIQLPALGEDDQQELGEVITPRDVTVAVGVMARGKVPGADGLPTEFYSAYIDLLVPQLSALYTEALQTGRLPHPQMSPL
;
A
#
# COMPACT_ATOMS: atom_id res chain seq x y z
N MET A 1 -4.83 30.31 -4.52
CA MET A 1 -3.73 29.52 -3.93
C MET A 1 -2.44 30.25 -4.26
N GLU A 2 -1.52 30.42 -3.32
CA GLU A 2 -0.23 31.10 -3.51
C GLU A 2 0.87 30.11 -3.13
N ILE A 3 1.88 29.96 -3.98
CA ILE A 3 3.08 29.16 -3.68
C ILE A 3 4.33 29.99 -3.92
N VAL A 4 5.44 29.56 -3.32
CA VAL A 4 6.76 30.11 -3.60
C VAL A 4 7.54 29.05 -4.36
N ASP A 5 8.09 29.39 -5.52
CA ASP A 5 8.90 28.48 -6.31
C ASP A 5 10.29 28.27 -5.68
N PRO A 6 11.10 27.30 -6.15
CA PRO A 6 12.45 27.07 -5.63
C PRO A 6 13.41 28.26 -5.77
N ALA A 7 13.12 29.22 -6.66
CA ALA A 7 13.88 30.45 -6.83
C ALA A 7 13.42 31.58 -5.87
N GLY A 8 12.44 31.31 -4.99
CA GLY A 8 11.91 32.27 -4.02
C GLY A 8 10.86 33.23 -4.58
N LYS A 9 10.38 33.00 -5.81
CA LYS A 9 9.36 33.84 -6.46
C LYS A 9 7.97 33.38 -6.07
N ARG A 10 7.09 34.35 -5.77
CA ARG A 10 5.69 34.10 -5.45
C ARG A 10 4.86 33.92 -6.72
N LEU A 11 4.12 32.82 -6.80
CA LEU A 11 3.27 32.45 -7.92
C LEU A 11 1.80 32.44 -7.50
N TYR A 12 0.94 32.99 -8.36
CA TYR A 12 -0.49 33.19 -8.10
C TYR A 12 -1.38 32.57 -9.19
N GLY A 13 -0.85 32.38 -10.40
CA GLY A 13 -1.59 31.86 -11.55
C GLY A 13 -1.65 30.34 -11.53
N GLN A 14 -2.83 29.76 -11.79
CA GLN A 14 -3.03 28.31 -11.79
C GLN A 14 -2.06 27.57 -12.71
N SER A 15 -1.77 28.13 -13.90
CA SER A 15 -0.83 27.55 -14.86
C SER A 15 0.60 27.53 -14.31
N ASP A 16 1.05 28.63 -13.70
CA ASP A 16 2.40 28.75 -13.15
C ASP A 16 2.59 27.86 -11.92
N ILE A 17 1.55 27.77 -11.09
CA ILE A 17 1.49 26.90 -9.91
C ILE A 17 1.59 25.43 -10.34
N ASN A 18 0.77 25.02 -11.31
CA ASN A 18 0.78 23.64 -11.82
C ASN A 18 2.11 23.30 -12.49
N ALA A 19 2.71 24.23 -13.24
CA ALA A 19 4.03 24.04 -13.85
C ALA A 19 5.11 23.84 -12.79
N SER A 20 5.12 24.67 -11.73
CA SER A 20 6.07 24.57 -10.63
C SER A 20 5.92 23.25 -9.85
N PHE A 21 4.68 22.80 -9.57
CA PHE A 21 4.46 21.48 -8.96
C PHE A 21 4.91 20.34 -9.87
N THR A 22 4.60 20.42 -11.16
CA THR A 22 4.99 19.40 -12.13
C THR A 22 6.50 19.27 -12.18
N GLU A 23 7.23 20.39 -12.33
CA GLU A 23 8.70 20.41 -12.35
C GLU A 23 9.29 19.85 -11.04
N TYR A 24 8.77 20.30 -9.89
CA TYR A 24 9.24 19.84 -8.59
C TYR A 24 9.05 18.32 -8.42
N TYR A 25 7.85 17.80 -8.66
CA TYR A 25 7.59 16.37 -8.49
C TYR A 25 8.23 15.52 -9.58
N SER A 26 8.34 16.02 -10.82
CA SER A 26 9.13 15.37 -11.87
C SER A 26 10.59 15.24 -11.46
N SER A 27 11.19 16.27 -10.85
CA SER A 27 12.56 16.18 -10.34
C SER A 27 12.67 15.30 -9.09
N LEU A 28 11.72 15.37 -8.17
CA LEU A 28 11.74 14.59 -6.92
C LEU A 28 11.63 13.08 -7.20
N TYR A 29 10.77 12.71 -8.15
CA TYR A 29 10.56 11.33 -8.56
C TYR A 29 11.35 10.94 -9.81
N ALA A 30 12.18 11.83 -10.36
CA ALA A 30 13.24 11.48 -11.29
C ALA A 30 14.31 10.72 -10.52
N SER A 31 13.99 9.47 -10.17
CA SER A 31 14.91 8.56 -9.53
C SER A 31 16.09 8.38 -10.49
N PRO A 32 17.35 8.73 -10.11
CA PRO A 32 18.45 8.01 -10.71
C PRO A 32 18.21 6.56 -10.32
N MET A 33 18.23 5.62 -11.26
CA MET A 33 18.34 4.21 -10.89
C MET A 33 19.56 4.11 -9.97
N VAL A 34 19.32 4.09 -8.65
CA VAL A 34 20.36 3.85 -7.67
C VAL A 34 20.62 2.36 -7.80
N THR A 35 21.49 2.01 -8.75
CA THR A 35 22.18 0.75 -8.70
C THR A 35 22.95 0.81 -7.39
N LEU A 36 22.45 0.11 -6.37
CA LEU A 36 23.12 0.03 -5.08
C LEU A 36 24.55 -0.38 -5.35
N ASP A 37 25.50 0.41 -4.87
CA ASP A 37 26.91 0.08 -5.08
C ASP A 37 27.22 -1.27 -4.38
N PRO A 38 28.25 -2.00 -4.83
CA PRO A 38 28.61 -3.28 -4.21
C PRO A 38 28.89 -3.19 -2.70
N GLU A 39 29.35 -2.04 -2.18
CA GLU A 39 29.60 -1.81 -0.75
C GLU A 39 28.31 -1.59 0.05
N GLN A 40 27.27 -1.01 -0.56
CA GLN A 40 25.91 -0.87 -0.02
C GLN A 40 25.19 -2.22 0.02
N LEU A 41 25.42 -3.08 -0.98
CA LEU A 41 24.90 -4.46 -1.00
C LEU A 41 25.66 -5.38 -0.03
N ARG A 42 26.90 -5.04 0.34
CA ARG A 42 27.70 -5.82 1.30
C ARG A 42 27.03 -5.97 2.66
N CYS A 43 26.17 -5.04 3.08
CA CYS A 43 25.41 -5.18 4.33
C CYS A 43 24.35 -6.29 4.26
N LEU A 44 23.94 -6.69 3.05
CA LEU A 44 23.02 -7.79 2.78
C LEU A 44 23.77 -9.13 2.62
N GLU A 45 25.06 -9.09 2.29
CA GLU A 45 25.90 -10.27 2.18
C GLU A 45 26.08 -10.93 3.56
N GLY A 46 25.53 -12.12 3.72
CA GLY A 46 25.59 -12.88 4.98
C GLY A 46 24.39 -12.69 5.91
N ILE A 47 23.39 -11.87 5.53
CA ILE A 47 22.10 -11.89 6.23
C ILE A 47 21.44 -13.25 5.94
N GLN A 48 21.42 -14.11 6.95
CA GLN A 48 20.52 -15.26 6.99
C GLN A 48 19.16 -14.75 7.43
N LEU A 49 18.28 -14.53 6.46
CA LEU A 49 16.88 -14.29 6.76
C LEU A 49 16.30 -15.56 7.39
N PRO A 50 15.57 -15.46 8.51
CA PRO A 50 14.89 -16.61 9.07
C PRO A 50 13.94 -17.17 8.01
N ALA A 51 14.12 -18.44 7.69
CA ALA A 51 13.15 -19.20 6.91
C ALA A 51 12.07 -19.72 7.86
N LEU A 52 10.82 -19.67 7.42
CA LEU A 52 9.72 -20.32 8.13
C LEU A 52 9.97 -21.83 8.17
N GLY A 53 9.64 -22.47 9.29
CA GLY A 53 9.60 -23.93 9.37
C GLY A 53 8.48 -24.50 8.48
N GLU A 54 8.56 -25.79 8.15
CA GLU A 54 7.51 -26.45 7.36
C GLU A 54 6.13 -26.34 8.03
N ASP A 55 6.08 -26.47 9.35
CA ASP A 55 4.84 -26.34 10.13
C ASP A 55 4.25 -24.92 10.02
N ASP A 56 5.07 -23.88 10.20
CA ASP A 56 4.62 -22.48 10.11
C ASP A 56 4.14 -22.16 8.68
N GLN A 57 4.84 -22.68 7.66
CA GLN A 57 4.44 -22.51 6.26
C GLN A 57 3.10 -23.16 5.98
N GLN A 58 2.87 -24.34 6.55
CA GLN A 58 1.61 -25.04 6.39
C GLN A 58 0.47 -24.30 7.09
N GLU A 59 0.67 -23.86 8.34
CA GLU A 59 -0.34 -23.12 9.11
C GLU A 59 -0.69 -21.78 8.45
N LEU A 60 0.32 -21.00 8.04
CA LEU A 60 0.11 -19.72 7.36
C LEU A 60 -0.47 -19.88 5.94
N GLY A 61 -0.30 -21.05 5.34
CA GLY A 61 -0.84 -21.41 4.03
C GLY A 61 -2.26 -21.96 4.06
N GLU A 62 -2.87 -22.12 5.24
CA GLU A 62 -4.24 -22.60 5.36
C GLU A 62 -5.27 -21.61 4.78
N VAL A 63 -6.48 -22.12 4.54
CA VAL A 63 -7.59 -21.33 4.01
C VAL A 63 -8.00 -20.27 5.03
N ILE A 64 -8.11 -19.03 4.57
CA ILE A 64 -8.53 -17.89 5.38
C ILE A 64 -9.99 -18.07 5.81
N THR A 65 -10.23 -18.14 7.12
CA THR A 65 -11.57 -18.36 7.66
C THR A 65 -12.34 -17.05 7.87
N PRO A 66 -13.68 -17.11 7.94
CA PRO A 66 -14.52 -15.97 8.35
C PRO A 66 -14.09 -15.35 9.68
N ARG A 67 -13.62 -16.17 10.63
CA ARG A 67 -13.14 -15.70 11.93
C ARG A 67 -11.89 -14.85 11.77
N ASP A 68 -10.96 -15.26 10.92
CA ASP A 68 -9.71 -14.53 10.69
C ASP A 68 -9.98 -13.14 10.13
N VAL A 69 -10.93 -13.03 9.20
CA VAL A 69 -11.39 -11.74 8.66
C VAL A 69 -11.97 -10.85 9.76
N THR A 70 -12.88 -11.39 10.59
CA THR A 70 -13.49 -10.62 11.69
C THR A 70 -12.44 -10.15 12.70
N VAL A 71 -11.51 -11.02 13.09
CA VAL A 71 -10.44 -10.68 14.03
C VAL A 71 -9.51 -9.63 13.43
N ALA A 72 -9.09 -9.81 12.17
CA ALA A 72 -8.23 -8.87 11.47
C ALA A 72 -8.85 -7.47 11.43
N VAL A 73 -10.11 -7.35 11.02
CA VAL A 73 -10.80 -6.05 11.00
C VAL A 73 -10.95 -5.46 12.41
N GLY A 74 -11.17 -6.30 13.42
CA GLY A 74 -11.27 -5.87 14.82
C GLY A 74 -9.99 -5.24 15.38
N VAL A 75 -8.81 -5.66 14.90
CA VAL A 75 -7.51 -5.15 15.36
C VAL A 75 -6.91 -4.07 14.45
N MET A 76 -7.57 -3.72 13.33
CA MET A 76 -7.10 -2.66 12.44
C MET A 76 -7.03 -1.30 13.14
N ALA A 77 -5.99 -0.53 12.83
CA ALA A 77 -5.79 0.81 13.38
C ALA A 77 -6.80 1.82 12.79
N ARG A 78 -7.46 2.56 13.68
CA ARG A 78 -8.48 3.56 13.32
C ARG A 78 -7.88 4.92 12.95
N GLY A 79 -8.65 5.73 12.22
CA GLY A 79 -8.23 7.09 11.82
C GLY A 79 -7.05 7.13 10.84
N LYS A 80 -6.78 6.02 10.14
CA LYS A 80 -5.78 5.95 9.07
C LYS A 80 -6.40 6.36 7.74
N VAL A 81 -5.55 6.85 6.83
CA VAL A 81 -5.96 7.13 5.45
C VAL A 81 -6.39 5.81 4.79
N PRO A 82 -7.51 5.79 4.05
CA PRO A 82 -7.96 4.60 3.33
C PRO A 82 -6.90 4.04 2.36
N GLY A 83 -7.00 2.74 2.09
CA GLY A 83 -6.12 2.07 1.14
C GLY A 83 -6.45 2.39 -0.32
N ALA A 84 -5.92 1.59 -1.23
CA ALA A 84 -6.21 1.68 -2.67
C ALA A 84 -7.69 1.38 -3.00
N ASP A 85 -8.46 0.89 -2.04
CA ASP A 85 -9.91 0.68 -2.12
C ASP A 85 -10.72 1.93 -1.74
N GLY A 86 -10.10 2.94 -1.14
CA GLY A 86 -10.77 4.15 -0.66
C GLY A 86 -11.67 3.93 0.57
N LEU A 87 -11.66 2.76 1.19
CA LEU A 87 -12.52 2.43 2.34
C LEU A 87 -11.74 2.54 3.66
N PRO A 88 -12.23 3.32 4.64
CA PRO A 88 -11.59 3.43 5.95
C PRO A 88 -11.88 2.21 6.83
N THR A 89 -11.06 2.00 7.87
CA THR A 89 -11.25 0.89 8.84
C THR A 89 -12.63 0.91 9.50
N GLU A 90 -13.19 2.10 9.72
CA GLU A 90 -14.51 2.31 10.29
C GLU A 90 -15.63 1.76 9.40
N PHE A 91 -15.46 1.78 8.07
CA PHE A 91 -16.40 1.16 7.13
C PHE A 91 -16.40 -0.37 7.31
N TYR A 92 -15.22 -0.99 7.30
CA TYR A 92 -15.11 -2.43 7.50
C TYR A 92 -15.68 -2.85 8.85
N SER A 93 -15.37 -2.10 9.92
CA SER A 93 -15.87 -2.38 11.27
C SER A 93 -17.40 -2.26 11.35
N ALA A 94 -18.00 -1.28 10.68
CA ALA A 94 -19.44 -1.05 10.73
C ALA A 94 -20.25 -2.11 9.97
N TYR A 95 -19.67 -2.70 8.92
CA TYR A 95 -20.34 -3.64 8.03
C TYR A 95 -19.72 -5.04 8.05
N ILE A 96 -18.93 -5.37 9.08
CA ILE A 96 -18.14 -6.61 9.10
C ILE A 96 -19.01 -7.85 8.92
N ASP A 97 -20.16 -7.92 9.59
CA ASP A 97 -21.08 -9.06 9.50
C ASP A 97 -21.61 -9.27 8.08
N LEU A 98 -21.73 -8.19 7.30
CA LEU A 98 -22.14 -8.24 5.90
C LEU A 98 -20.97 -8.55 4.97
N LEU A 99 -19.75 -8.12 5.31
CA LEU A 99 -18.58 -8.20 4.44
C LEU A 99 -17.79 -9.49 4.60
N VAL A 100 -17.85 -10.14 5.76
CA VAL A 100 -17.08 -11.34 6.09
C VAL A 100 -17.21 -12.43 5.00
N PRO A 101 -18.40 -12.84 4.55
CA PRO A 101 -18.50 -13.90 3.54
C PRO A 101 -17.79 -13.54 2.22
N GLN A 102 -17.94 -12.29 1.78
CA GLN A 102 -17.35 -11.77 0.54
C GLN A 102 -15.84 -11.65 0.66
N LEU A 103 -15.34 -11.09 1.78
CA LEU A 103 -13.91 -10.94 2.03
C LEU A 103 -13.22 -12.29 2.20
N SER A 104 -13.84 -13.26 2.89
CA SER A 104 -13.30 -14.62 3.00
C SER A 104 -13.18 -15.29 1.64
N ALA A 105 -14.21 -15.19 0.79
CA ALA A 105 -14.15 -15.71 -0.57
C ALA A 105 -13.04 -15.05 -1.40
N LEU A 106 -12.94 -13.72 -1.30
CA LEU A 106 -11.93 -12.91 -1.97
C LEU A 106 -10.50 -13.35 -1.62
N TYR A 107 -10.21 -13.45 -0.32
CA TYR A 107 -8.87 -13.78 0.13
C TYR A 107 -8.53 -15.24 -0.12
N THR A 108 -9.51 -16.14 -0.07
CA THR A 108 -9.34 -17.53 -0.48
C THR A 108 -8.97 -17.64 -1.96
N GLU A 109 -9.68 -16.92 -2.83
CA GLU A 109 -9.34 -16.86 -4.27
C GLU A 109 -7.96 -16.26 -4.50
N ALA A 110 -7.62 -15.19 -3.78
CA ALA A 110 -6.32 -14.54 -3.88
C ALA A 110 -5.17 -15.47 -3.45
N LEU A 111 -5.38 -16.27 -2.40
CA LEU A 111 -4.43 -17.28 -1.95
C LEU A 111 -4.23 -18.37 -3.00
N GLN A 112 -5.31 -18.83 -3.64
CA GLN A 112 -5.26 -19.88 -4.68
C GLN A 112 -4.63 -19.40 -5.98
N THR A 113 -4.92 -18.17 -6.40
CA THR A 113 -4.46 -17.60 -7.68
C THR A 113 -3.13 -16.86 -7.57
N GLY A 114 -2.68 -16.56 -6.34
CA GLY A 114 -1.53 -15.71 -6.07
C GLY A 114 -1.73 -14.25 -6.49
N ARG A 115 -2.99 -13.80 -6.66
CA ARG A 115 -3.32 -12.46 -7.17
C ARG A 115 -4.51 -11.87 -6.43
N LEU A 116 -4.36 -10.63 -5.97
CA LEU A 116 -5.51 -9.84 -5.51
C LEU A 116 -6.31 -9.34 -6.73
N PRO A 117 -7.62 -9.14 -6.58
CA PRO A 117 -8.42 -8.50 -7.63
C PRO A 117 -7.92 -7.08 -7.89
N HIS A 118 -8.04 -6.66 -9.16
CA HIS A 118 -7.61 -5.33 -9.56
C HIS A 118 -8.40 -4.24 -8.81
N PRO A 119 -7.73 -3.22 -8.23
CA PRO A 119 -8.40 -2.08 -7.65
C PRO A 119 -9.24 -1.40 -8.73
N GLN A 120 -10.55 -1.32 -8.55
CA GLN A 120 -11.44 -0.56 -9.42
C GLN A 120 -11.40 0.92 -9.01
N MET A 121 -10.25 1.58 -9.16
CA MET A 121 -10.19 3.03 -9.17
C MET A 121 -9.87 3.48 -10.59
N SER A 122 -10.92 3.87 -11.33
CA SER A 122 -10.77 4.69 -12.53
C SER A 122 -10.05 5.99 -12.14
N PRO A 123 -9.03 6.45 -12.89
CA PRO A 123 -8.47 7.77 -12.65
C PRO A 123 -9.58 8.83 -12.85
N LEU A 124 -9.64 9.79 -11.92
CA LEU A 124 -10.47 11.00 -12.02
C LEU A 124 -9.95 11.94 -13.13
#